data_AF-A0A377TVZ7-F1
#
_entry.id   AF-A0A377TVZ7-F1
#
_cell.length_a   1.000
_cell.length_b   1.000
_cell.length_c   1.000
_cell.angle_alpha   90.00
_cell.angle_beta   90.00
_cell.angle_gamma   90.00
#
_symmetry.space_group_name_H-M   'P 1'
#
loop_
_entity.id
_entity.type
_entity.pdbx_description
1 polymer ?
#
loop_
_entity_poly.entity_id
_entity_poly.type
_entity_poly.pdbx_seq_one_letter_code
_entity_poly.pdbx_strand_id
1 'polypeptide(L)'
;MDDVILASDVVMVARGDLGVEIGDPELVGIQKALIRRARQLNRSVITATQMMESMITNPMPTRAEVMDVANAVLDGTDAVMLSAETAAGQYPSETVAAMARVCLARKKSLASTSPNTVWTSSSTTWKKRLPCRRCMPPTT
;
A
#
# COMPACT_ATOMS: atom_id res chain seq x y z
N MET A 1 -5.58 -23.21 3.64
CA MET A 1 -4.87 -21.97 3.25
C MET A 1 -3.55 -21.86 3.98
N ASP A 2 -3.56 -21.93 5.32
CA ASP A 2 -2.35 -21.82 6.13
C ASP A 2 -1.28 -22.87 5.78
N ASP A 3 -1.68 -24.11 5.50
CA ASP A 3 -0.75 -25.16 5.09
C ASP A 3 0.00 -24.81 3.81
N VAL A 4 -0.69 -24.17 2.84
CA VAL A 4 -0.09 -23.71 1.59
C VAL A 4 0.87 -22.56 1.85
N ILE A 5 0.47 -21.59 2.70
CA ILE A 5 1.33 -20.47 3.08
C ILE A 5 2.58 -20.97 3.81
N LEU A 6 2.44 -21.91 4.74
CA LEU A 6 3.57 -22.49 5.48
C LEU A 6 4.47 -23.34 4.60
N ALA A 7 3.93 -24.00 3.58
CA ALA A 7 4.71 -24.72 2.58
C ALA A 7 5.40 -23.81 1.54
N SER A 8 5.03 -22.53 1.47
CA SER A 8 5.55 -21.57 0.47
C SER A 8 6.55 -20.60 1.10
N ASP A 9 7.57 -20.18 0.35
CA ASP A 9 8.48 -19.13 0.80
C ASP A 9 7.90 -17.73 0.60
N VAL A 10 7.13 -17.57 -0.48
CA VAL A 10 6.50 -16.31 -0.90
C VAL A 10 5.07 -16.58 -1.34
N VAL A 11 4.16 -15.68 -0.97
CA VAL A 11 2.75 -15.71 -1.39
C VAL A 11 2.51 -14.59 -2.39
N MET A 12 1.94 -14.93 -3.55
CA MET A 12 1.51 -13.93 -4.54
C MET A 12 -0.01 -13.84 -4.55
N VAL A 13 -0.54 -12.62 -4.45
CA VAL A 13 -1.98 -12.34 -4.63
C VAL A 13 -2.18 -11.85 -6.07
N ALA A 14 -2.57 -12.77 -6.95
CA ALA A 14 -2.89 -12.50 -8.35
C ALA A 14 -4.35 -12.05 -8.47
N ARG A 15 -4.57 -10.74 -8.57
CA ARG A 15 -5.91 -10.15 -8.53
C ARG A 15 -6.77 -10.46 -9.75
N GLY A 16 -6.16 -10.56 -10.93
CA GLY A 16 -6.86 -10.94 -12.15
C GLY A 16 -7.49 -12.34 -12.05
N ASP A 17 -6.70 -13.33 -11.64
CA ASP A 17 -7.19 -14.70 -11.46
C ASP A 17 -8.19 -14.78 -10.31
N LEU A 18 -7.87 -14.15 -9.18
CA LEU A 18 -8.74 -14.19 -8.01
C LEU A 18 -10.10 -13.52 -8.29
N GLY A 19 -10.10 -12.39 -8.99
CA GLY A 19 -11.32 -11.65 -9.36
C GLY A 19 -12.26 -12.45 -10.27
N VAL A 20 -11.73 -13.30 -11.15
CA VAL A 20 -12.56 -14.19 -11.98
C VAL A 20 -13.29 -15.24 -11.13
N GLU A 21 -12.63 -15.77 -10.10
CA GLU A 21 -13.18 -16.86 -9.28
C GLU A 21 -14.19 -16.38 -8.21
N ILE A 22 -13.94 -15.22 -7.57
CA ILE A 22 -14.77 -14.73 -6.44
C ILE A 22 -15.55 -13.44 -6.75
N GLY A 23 -15.23 -12.77 -7.86
CA GLY A 23 -15.79 -11.47 -8.23
C GLY A 23 -15.12 -10.26 -7.57
N ASP A 24 -15.26 -9.11 -8.22
CA ASP A 24 -14.66 -7.83 -7.80
C ASP A 24 -15.04 -7.37 -6.37
N PRO A 25 -16.29 -7.55 -5.88
CA PRO A 25 -16.67 -7.05 -4.55
C PRO A 25 -15.89 -7.72 -3.40
N GLU A 26 -15.55 -9.00 -3.55
CA GLU A 26 -14.92 -9.81 -2.51
C GLU A 26 -13.39 -9.72 -2.55
N LEU A 27 -12.84 -9.36 -3.72
CA LEU A 27 -11.41 -9.30 -4.00
C LEU A 27 -10.62 -8.50 -2.95
N VAL A 28 -11.08 -7.30 -2.61
CA VAL A 28 -10.39 -6.43 -1.63
C VAL A 28 -10.36 -7.05 -0.24
N GLY A 29 -11.45 -7.72 0.16
CA GLY A 29 -11.55 -8.40 1.45
C GLY A 29 -10.56 -9.56 1.56
N ILE A 30 -10.53 -10.42 0.53
CA ILE A 30 -9.65 -11.60 0.49
C ILE A 30 -8.18 -11.19 0.35
N GLN A 31 -7.85 -10.23 -0.51
CA GLN A 31 -6.49 -9.70 -0.63
C GLN A 31 -5.94 -9.27 0.74
N LYS A 32 -6.70 -8.46 1.49
CA LYS A 32 -6.28 -8.00 2.80
C LYS A 32 -6.13 -9.15 3.80
N ALA A 33 -7.01 -10.15 3.75
CA ALA A 33 -6.92 -11.34 4.60
C ALA A 33 -5.66 -12.16 4.29
N LEU A 34 -5.35 -12.36 3.01
CA LEU A 34 -4.16 -13.09 2.56
C LEU A 34 -2.87 -12.38 2.94
N ILE A 35 -2.77 -11.07 2.67
CA ILE A 35 -1.59 -10.28 3.04
C ILE A 35 -1.35 -10.36 4.56
N ARG A 36 -2.40 -10.15 5.38
CA ARG A 36 -2.27 -10.23 6.84
C ARG A 36 -1.86 -11.63 7.29
N ARG A 37 -2.48 -12.68 6.75
CA ARG A 37 -2.22 -14.06 7.19
C ARG A 37 -0.82 -14.51 6.82
N ALA A 38 -0.36 -14.22 5.61
CA ALA A 38 0.99 -14.53 5.17
C ALA A 38 2.05 -13.81 6.04
N ARG A 39 1.83 -12.53 6.35
CA ARG A 39 2.73 -11.78 7.25
C ARG A 39 2.76 -12.33 8.67
N GLN A 40 1.61 -12.75 9.23
CA GLN A 40 1.56 -13.40 10.55
C GLN A 40 2.37 -14.70 10.60
N LEU A 41 2.51 -15.38 9.46
CA LEU A 41 3.28 -16.62 9.30
C LEU A 41 4.71 -16.35 8.79
N ASN A 42 5.17 -15.10 8.83
CA ASN A 42 6.50 -14.65 8.36
C ASN A 42 6.80 -15.03 6.90
N ARG A 43 5.78 -15.01 6.04
CA ARG A 43 5.93 -15.19 4.60
C ARG A 43 5.86 -13.85 3.88
N SER A 44 6.75 -13.68 2.92
CA SER A 44 6.75 -12.49 2.06
C SER A 44 5.54 -12.50 1.14
N VAL A 45 4.99 -11.32 0.85
CA VAL A 45 3.80 -11.17 0.03
C VAL A 45 4.04 -10.24 -1.16
N ILE A 46 3.60 -10.69 -2.33
CA ILE A 46 3.61 -9.91 -3.57
C ILE A 46 2.18 -9.67 -4.02
N THR A 47 1.79 -8.41 -4.24
CA THR A 47 0.51 -8.10 -4.89
C THR A 47 0.75 -7.92 -6.39
N ALA A 48 0.02 -8.68 -7.20
CA ALA A 48 0.24 -8.78 -8.64
C ALA A 48 -1.03 -8.52 -9.46
N THR A 49 -0.81 -8.11 -10.71
CA THR A 49 -1.80 -7.81 -11.77
C THR A 49 -2.67 -6.57 -11.55
N GLN A 50 -3.02 -5.92 -12.66
CA GLN A 50 -3.93 -4.76 -12.74
C GLN A 50 -3.55 -3.59 -11.82
N MET A 51 -2.27 -3.39 -11.54
CA MET A 51 -1.84 -2.34 -10.61
C MET A 51 -1.75 -0.98 -11.31
N MET A 52 -1.35 -0.94 -12.59
CA MET A 52 -1.29 0.26 -13.42
C MET A 52 -1.73 -0.04 -14.87
N GLU A 53 -2.76 -0.87 -15.05
CA GLU A 53 -3.25 -1.38 -16.34
C GLU A 53 -3.41 -0.29 -17.42
N SER A 54 -3.93 0.88 -17.04
CA SER A 54 -4.13 2.00 -17.97
C SER A 54 -2.82 2.50 -18.60
N MET A 55 -1.68 2.24 -17.96
CA MET A 55 -0.36 2.63 -18.43
C MET A 55 0.18 1.78 -19.58
N ILE A 56 -0.53 0.71 -19.97
CA ILE A 56 -0.24 -0.02 -21.21
C ILE A 56 -0.35 0.92 -22.43
N THR A 57 -1.35 1.80 -22.43
CA THR A 57 -1.65 2.72 -23.54
C THR A 57 -1.57 4.20 -23.16
N ASN A 58 -1.42 4.53 -21.87
CA ASN A 58 -1.31 5.90 -21.40
C ASN A 58 0.03 6.16 -20.68
N PRO A 59 0.64 7.35 -20.83
CA PRO A 59 1.90 7.67 -20.15
C PRO A 59 1.74 7.93 -18.64
N MET A 60 0.50 8.02 -18.13
CA MET A 60 0.22 8.38 -16.74
C MET A 60 -0.88 7.49 -16.16
N PRO A 61 -0.75 7.03 -14.91
CA PRO A 61 -1.78 6.22 -14.27
C PRO A 61 -2.97 7.07 -13.84
N THR A 62 -4.12 6.41 -13.69
CA THR A 62 -5.32 7.02 -13.13
C THR A 62 -5.18 7.24 -11.61
N ARG A 63 -6.02 8.11 -11.06
CA ARG A 63 -6.08 8.30 -9.60
C ARG A 63 -6.49 7.02 -8.86
N ALA A 64 -7.35 6.21 -9.46
CA ALA A 64 -7.80 4.95 -8.88
C ALA A 64 -6.62 3.97 -8.73
N GLU A 65 -5.82 3.78 -9.78
CA GLU A 65 -4.64 2.91 -9.76
C GLU A 65 -3.58 3.39 -8.77
N VAL A 66 -3.33 4.71 -8.71
CA VAL A 66 -2.42 5.29 -7.73
C VAL A 66 -2.87 4.99 -6.30
N MET A 67 -4.17 5.14 -6.01
CA MET A 67 -4.73 4.84 -4.69
C MET A 67 -4.72 3.34 -4.39
N ASP A 68 -4.94 2.51 -5.39
CA ASP A 68 -4.95 1.07 -5.26
C ASP A 68 -3.55 0.52 -4.92
N VAL A 69 -2.52 0.94 -5.65
CA VAL A 69 -1.12 0.65 -5.31
C VAL A 69 -0.79 1.15 -3.89
N ALA A 70 -1.16 2.40 -3.56
CA ALA A 70 -0.91 2.95 -2.24
C ALA A 70 -1.58 2.13 -1.13
N ASN A 71 -2.79 1.63 -1.35
CA ASN A 71 -3.53 0.80 -0.40
C ASN A 71 -2.89 -0.57 -0.21
N ALA A 72 -2.49 -1.26 -1.28
CA ALA A 72 -1.78 -2.55 -1.17
C ALA A 72 -0.48 -2.40 -0.36
N VAL A 73 0.20 -1.29 -0.59
CA VAL A 73 1.42 -0.87 0.08
C VAL A 73 1.15 -0.51 1.56
N LEU A 74 -0.01 0.07 1.90
CA LEU A 74 -0.45 0.31 3.29
C LEU A 74 -0.88 -0.98 4.01
N ASP A 75 -1.46 -1.94 3.29
CA ASP A 75 -1.83 -3.25 3.84
C ASP A 75 -0.60 -4.09 4.23
N GLY A 76 0.58 -3.68 3.78
CA GLY A 76 1.86 -4.26 4.17
C GLY A 76 2.36 -5.30 3.18
N THR A 77 1.95 -5.25 1.91
CA THR A 77 2.60 -6.05 0.87
C THR A 77 4.10 -5.73 0.81
N ASP A 78 4.94 -6.74 0.64
CA ASP A 78 6.40 -6.58 0.61
C ASP A 78 6.86 -6.11 -0.76
N ALA A 79 6.19 -6.55 -1.82
CA ALA A 79 6.43 -6.11 -3.18
C ALA A 79 5.14 -5.95 -3.99
N VAL A 80 5.22 -5.12 -5.02
CA VAL A 80 4.18 -4.93 -6.03
C VAL A 80 4.74 -5.36 -7.38
N MET A 81 3.93 -6.03 -8.18
CA MET A 81 4.33 -6.57 -9.48
C MET A 81 3.61 -5.85 -10.62
N LEU A 82 4.39 -5.51 -11.65
CA LEU A 82 3.90 -5.06 -12.95
C LEU A 82 3.89 -6.24 -13.92
N SER A 83 2.91 -6.28 -14.82
CA SER A 83 2.65 -7.38 -15.75
C SER A 83 2.74 -6.87 -17.21
N ALA A 84 1.60 -6.74 -17.90
CA ALA A 84 1.55 -6.27 -19.27
C ALA A 84 2.07 -4.83 -19.42
N GLU A 85 1.97 -4.02 -18.37
CA GLU A 85 2.40 -2.62 -18.36
C GLU A 85 3.90 -2.45 -18.70
N THR A 86 4.74 -3.41 -18.29
CA THR A 86 6.18 -3.40 -18.56
C THR A 86 6.60 -4.43 -19.61
N ALA A 87 5.87 -5.53 -19.76
CA ALA A 87 6.19 -6.58 -20.72
C ALA A 87 5.85 -6.19 -22.17
N ALA A 88 4.72 -5.52 -22.38
CA ALA A 88 4.21 -5.17 -23.72
C ALA A 88 3.59 -3.76 -23.82
N GLY A 89 3.62 -2.98 -22.73
CA GLY A 89 3.09 -1.62 -22.69
C GLY A 89 3.91 -0.62 -23.51
N GLN A 90 3.27 0.48 -23.89
CA GLN A 90 3.91 1.57 -24.65
C GLN A 90 4.85 2.42 -23.79
N TYR A 91 4.70 2.38 -22.45
CA TYR A 91 5.40 3.25 -21.50
C TYR A 91 6.06 2.48 -20.33
N PRO A 92 6.91 1.46 -20.59
CA PRO A 92 7.40 0.55 -19.55
C PRO A 92 8.26 1.26 -18.49
N SER A 93 9.14 2.20 -18.90
CA SER A 93 9.99 2.97 -17.99
C SER A 93 9.18 3.89 -17.08
N GLU A 94 8.18 4.55 -17.64
CA GLU A 94 7.30 5.50 -16.97
C GLU A 94 6.43 4.79 -15.96
N THR A 95 5.93 3.59 -16.29
CA THR A 95 5.18 2.73 -15.36
C THR A 95 6.04 2.38 -14.14
N VAL A 96 7.27 1.92 -14.34
CA VAL A 96 8.18 1.60 -13.22
C VAL A 96 8.46 2.84 -12.38
N ALA A 97 8.71 3.99 -13.01
CA ALA A 97 8.95 5.25 -12.32
C ALA A 97 7.71 5.75 -11.55
N ALA A 98 6.51 5.60 -12.11
CA ALA A 98 5.25 5.93 -11.46
C ALA A 98 5.01 5.04 -10.23
N MET A 99 5.14 3.73 -10.39
CA MET A 99 5.04 2.76 -9.30
C MET A 99 6.02 3.08 -8.16
N ALA A 100 7.29 3.33 -8.49
CA ALA A 100 8.31 3.69 -7.51
C ALA A 100 7.96 4.97 -6.74
N ARG A 101 7.44 6.00 -7.42
CA ARG A 101 6.98 7.24 -6.76
C ARG A 101 5.87 6.99 -5.75
N VAL A 102 4.90 6.14 -6.08
CA VAL A 102 3.78 5.79 -5.17
C VAL A 102 4.32 5.04 -3.94
N CYS A 103 5.17 4.02 -4.15
CA CYS A 103 5.78 3.26 -3.06
C CYS A 103 6.63 4.14 -2.12
N LEU A 104 7.39 5.07 -2.68
CA LEU A 104 8.23 6.01 -1.92
C LEU A 104 7.41 7.06 -1.16
N ALA A 105 6.26 7.49 -1.70
CA ALA A 105 5.38 8.44 -1.03
C ALA A 105 4.92 7.93 0.34
N ARG A 106 4.67 6.63 0.50
CA ARG A 106 4.38 6.01 1.82
C ARG A 106 5.52 6.22 2.82
N LYS A 107 6.78 6.08 2.39
CA LYS A 107 7.93 6.20 3.32
C LYS A 107 8.00 7.60 3.97
N LYS A 108 7.52 8.64 3.27
CA LYS A 108 7.44 10.00 3.81
C LYS A 108 6.28 10.18 4.81
N SER A 109 5.12 9.55 4.61
CA SER A 109 3.99 9.71 5.53
C SER A 109 4.27 9.09 6.90
N LEU A 110 4.90 7.90 6.95
CA LEU A 110 5.31 7.23 8.18
C LEU A 110 6.37 8.00 8.99
N ALA A 111 7.21 8.79 8.33
CA ALA A 111 8.21 9.64 8.99
C ALA A 111 7.64 10.94 9.57
N SER A 112 6.39 11.30 9.24
CA SER A 112 5.76 12.57 9.65
C SER A 112 4.84 12.46 10.88
N THR A 113 4.64 11.26 11.43
CA THR A 113 3.86 11.07 12.64
C THR A 113 4.69 11.39 13.88
N SER A 114 4.85 12.67 14.18
CA SER A 114 5.09 13.11 15.55
C SER A 114 3.83 12.82 16.38
N PRO A 115 3.90 12.05 17.48
CA PRO A 115 2.76 11.81 18.33
C PRO A 115 2.54 13.02 19.23
N ASN A 116 1.86 14.05 18.72
CA ASN A 116 1.00 14.96 19.50
C ASN A 116 0.57 16.16 18.65
N THR A 117 -0.60 16.06 18.03
CA THR A 117 -1.45 17.25 17.87
C THR A 117 -2.91 16.82 17.93
N VAL A 118 -3.45 16.78 19.15
CA VAL A 118 -4.88 16.71 19.37
C VAL A 118 -5.45 18.09 19.02
N TRP A 119 -6.15 18.19 17.90
CA TRP A 119 -6.94 19.36 17.56
C TRP A 119 -8.34 19.17 18.14
N THR A 120 -8.63 19.79 19.28
CA THR A 120 -10.02 19.86 19.78
C THR A 120 -10.67 21.13 19.26
N SER A 121 -11.80 20.98 18.57
CA SER A 121 -12.65 22.11 18.19
C SER A 121 -13.50 22.55 19.38
N SER A 122 -13.04 23.58 20.11
CA SER A 122 -13.94 24.42 20.90
C SER A 122 -13.94 25.81 20.27
N SER A 123 -15.08 26.15 19.68
CA SER A 123 -15.51 27.46 19.17
C SER A 123 -14.55 28.64 19.40
N THR A 124 -14.11 29.22 18.28
CA THR A 124 -13.72 30.64 18.15
C THR A 124 -12.38 31.05 18.77
N THR A 125 -11.27 30.33 18.49
CA THR A 125 -9.93 30.87 18.15
C THR A 125 -8.89 29.74 18.12
N TRP A 126 -8.17 29.59 17.01
CA TRP A 126 -7.09 28.60 16.89
C TRP A 126 -5.82 29.12 17.57
N LYS A 127 -5.57 28.72 18.82
CA LYS A 127 -4.27 28.95 19.50
C LYS A 127 -3.49 27.64 19.57
N LYS A 128 -2.25 27.65 19.06
CA LYS A 128 -1.27 26.57 19.30
C LYS A 128 -1.05 26.46 20.81
N ARG A 129 -1.50 25.37 21.45
CA ARG A 129 -1.05 25.02 22.79
C ARG A 129 0.39 24.54 22.68
N LEU A 130 1.33 25.28 23.28
CA LEU A 130 2.69 24.79 23.50
C LEU A 130 2.62 23.48 24.30
N PRO A 131 3.46 22.48 24.00
CA PRO A 131 3.39 21.17 24.63
C PRO A 131 3.59 21.28 26.15
N CYS A 132 2.83 20.46 26.88
CA CYS A 132 2.88 20.33 28.32
C CYS A 132 4.32 20.09 28.80
N ARG A 133 4.85 20.93 29.71
CA ARG A 133 6.21 20.80 30.30
C ARG A 133 6.49 19.46 30.99
N ARG A 134 5.51 18.58 31.11
CA ARG A 134 5.59 17.32 31.86
C ARG A 134 6.16 16.14 31.06
N CYS A 135 6.47 16.32 29.77
CA CYS A 135 6.95 15.26 28.89
C CYS A 135 8.32 15.55 28.26
N MET A 136 9.26 16.15 29.02
CA MET A 136 10.67 16.15 28.61
C MET A 136 11.35 14.87 29.13
N PRO A 137 12.04 14.09 28.27
CA PRO A 137 12.87 12.99 28.75
C PRO A 137 14.04 13.55 29.59
N PRO A 138 14.51 12.83 30.62
CA PRO A 138 15.69 13.25 31.36
C PRO A 138 16.91 13.21 30.42
N THR A 139 17.63 14.33 30.35
CA THR A 139 18.93 14.41 29.70
C THR A 139 19.93 13.61 30.52
N THR A 140 20.47 12.55 29.92
CA THR A 140 21.81 12.02 30.21
C THR A 140 22.69 12.30 29.01
#